data_AF-A0AA37GCJ5-F1
#
_entry.id   AF-A0AA37GCJ5-F1
#
_cell.length_a   1.000
_cell.length_b   1.000
_cell.length_c   1.000
_cell.angle_alpha   90.00
_cell.angle_beta   90.00
_cell.angle_gamma   90.00
#
_symmetry.space_group_name_H-M   'P 1'
#
loop_
_entity.id
_entity.type
_entity.pdbx_description
1 polymer ?
#
loop_
_entity_poly.entity_id
_entity_poly.type
_entity_poly.pdbx_seq_one_letter_code
_entity_poly.pdbx_strand_id
1 'polypeptide(L)'
;MSIPIVPFDPELDVFFKTAPPEYARTLTHETRPALVAAYSTAPPVEEFIGSRHISFQAFKVPGHNGDEIDVTVFHRKDHAVSSAPTQPGFLFIHGGGMMMGHRLMGADFLLPWVEQYDGVLACVEYRSQPCAAKGS
;
A
#
# COMPACT_ATOMS: atom_id res chain seq x y z
N MET A 1 -23.71 25.19 -22.46
CA MET A 1 -24.19 23.80 -22.63
C MET A 1 -23.71 23.01 -21.44
N SER A 2 -24.60 22.37 -20.68
CA SER A 2 -24.20 21.53 -19.54
C SER A 2 -23.79 20.15 -20.04
N ILE A 3 -22.64 19.66 -19.57
CA ILE A 3 -22.18 18.30 -19.88
C ILE A 3 -23.10 17.32 -19.15
N PRO A 4 -23.67 16.29 -19.82
CA PRO A 4 -24.50 15.30 -19.15
C PRO A 4 -23.68 14.51 -18.13
N ILE A 5 -24.19 14.37 -16.92
CA ILE A 5 -23.54 13.61 -15.84
C ILE A 5 -23.63 12.12 -16.22
N VAL A 6 -22.48 11.46 -16.36
CA VAL A 6 -22.43 10.00 -16.49
C VAL A 6 -22.79 9.39 -15.14
N PRO A 7 -23.82 8.54 -15.04
CA PRO A 7 -24.20 7.94 -13.77
C PRO A 7 -23.09 7.02 -13.26
N PHE A 8 -22.96 6.93 -11.94
CA PHE A 8 -22.13 5.91 -11.31
C PHE A 8 -22.68 4.51 -11.58
N ASP A 9 -21.83 3.51 -11.40
CA ASP A 9 -22.28 2.12 -11.27
C ASP A 9 -23.36 2.02 -10.16
N PRO A 10 -24.47 1.28 -10.36
CA PRO A 10 -25.53 1.16 -9.37
C PRO A 10 -25.06 0.74 -7.97
N GLU A 11 -24.04 -0.13 -7.87
CA GLU A 11 -23.50 -0.57 -6.59
C GLU A 11 -22.75 0.58 -5.88
N LEU A 12 -22.01 1.39 -6.64
CA LEU A 12 -21.34 2.59 -6.12
C LEU A 12 -22.33 3.69 -5.74
N ASP A 13 -23.40 3.88 -6.52
CA ASP A 13 -24.43 4.87 -6.24
C ASP A 13 -25.14 4.59 -4.91
N VAL A 14 -25.43 3.31 -4.61
CA VAL A 14 -25.96 2.90 -3.29
C VAL A 14 -24.96 3.24 -2.19
N PHE A 15 -23.68 2.86 -2.36
CA PHE A 15 -22.65 3.16 -1.38
C PHE A 15 -22.55 4.67 -1.09
N PHE A 16 -22.50 5.53 -2.11
CA PHE A 16 -22.41 6.98 -1.91
C PHE A 16 -23.62 7.57 -1.19
N LYS A 17 -24.81 7.01 -1.38
CA LYS A 17 -26.03 7.44 -0.68
C LYS A 17 -26.04 7.03 0.80
N THR A 18 -25.36 5.92 1.14
CA THR A 18 -25.32 5.37 2.50
C THR A 18 -23.97 5.57 3.19
N ALA A 19 -23.02 6.23 2.53
CA ALA A 19 -21.65 6.31 2.99
C ALA A 19 -21.60 6.98 4.38
N PRO A 20 -20.91 6.36 5.36
CA PRO A 20 -20.70 6.97 6.65
C PRO A 20 -20.07 8.36 6.54
N PRO A 21 -20.40 9.32 7.44
CA PRO A 21 -19.91 10.71 7.35
C PRO A 21 -18.38 10.85 7.29
N GLU A 22 -17.64 9.86 7.81
CA GLU A 22 -16.19 9.80 7.71
C GLU A 22 -15.66 9.74 6.28
N TYR A 23 -16.38 9.13 5.34
CA TYR A 23 -16.01 9.08 3.91
C TYR A 23 -16.31 10.38 3.17
N ALA A 24 -17.16 11.24 3.74
CA ALA A 24 -17.43 12.59 3.24
C ALA A 24 -16.49 13.65 3.82
N ARG A 25 -15.54 13.27 4.70
CA ARG A 25 -14.61 14.23 5.31
C ARG A 25 -13.62 14.74 4.27
N THR A 26 -13.64 16.04 4.06
CA THR A 26 -12.59 16.72 3.30
C THR A 26 -11.27 16.62 4.05
N LEU A 27 -10.21 16.26 3.33
CA LEU A 27 -8.84 16.38 3.83
C LEU A 27 -8.49 17.86 3.94
N THR A 28 -8.40 18.36 5.18
CA THR A 28 -7.97 19.73 5.49
C THR A 28 -6.71 19.70 6.34
N HIS A 29 -6.08 20.85 6.54
CA HIS A 29 -4.92 20.96 7.43
C HIS A 29 -5.23 20.51 8.86
N GLU A 30 -6.45 20.77 9.34
CA GLU A 30 -6.90 20.44 10.71
C GLU A 30 -7.24 18.95 10.86
N THR A 31 -7.84 18.33 9.84
CA THR A 31 -8.26 16.91 9.90
C THR A 31 -7.14 15.94 9.55
N ARG A 32 -6.11 16.41 8.82
CA ARG A 32 -4.98 15.58 8.36
C ARG A 32 -4.27 14.81 9.48
N PRO A 33 -3.88 15.39 10.64
CA PRO A 33 -3.11 14.65 11.64
C PRO A 33 -3.79 13.37 12.13
N ALA A 34 -5.12 13.42 12.33
CA ALA A 34 -5.90 12.25 12.73
C ALA A 34 -5.95 11.19 11.62
N LEU A 35 -6.09 11.60 10.36
CA LEU A 35 -6.07 10.69 9.21
C LEU A 35 -4.70 10.03 9.03
N VAL A 36 -3.61 10.80 9.15
CA VAL A 36 -2.24 10.25 9.10
C VAL A 36 -2.06 9.21 10.21
N ALA A 37 -2.46 9.52 11.45
CA ALA A 37 -2.37 8.57 12.56
C ALA A 37 -3.17 7.29 12.30
N ALA A 38 -4.37 7.41 11.72
CA ALA A 38 -5.23 6.26 11.43
C ALA A 38 -4.68 5.33 10.33
N TYR A 39 -3.95 5.88 9.35
CA TYR A 39 -3.52 5.13 8.15
C TYR A 39 -2.02 4.84 8.09
N SER A 40 -1.18 5.39 8.98
CA SER A 40 0.28 5.20 8.91
C SER A 40 0.82 4.05 9.76
N THR A 41 -0.03 3.34 10.52
CA THR A 41 0.40 2.15 11.25
C THR A 41 0.18 0.91 10.41
N ALA A 42 1.27 0.28 9.98
CA ALA A 42 1.20 -1.01 9.32
C ALA A 42 0.81 -2.12 10.32
N PRO A 43 -0.05 -3.08 9.93
CA PRO A 43 -0.22 -4.30 10.71
C PRO A 43 1.08 -5.12 10.70
N PRO A 44 1.24 -6.08 11.63
CA PRO A 44 2.26 -7.11 11.52
C PRO A 44 2.22 -7.80 10.15
N VAL A 45 3.39 -8.10 9.60
CA VAL A 45 3.47 -8.68 8.24
C VAL A 45 2.82 -10.06 8.18
N GLU A 46 2.90 -10.81 9.26
CA GLU A 46 2.27 -12.11 9.43
C GLU A 46 0.74 -12.02 9.38
N GLU A 47 0.16 -10.97 9.97
CA GLU A 47 -1.28 -10.71 9.88
C GLU A 47 -1.68 -10.35 8.45
N PHE A 48 -0.88 -9.51 7.78
CA PHE A 48 -1.11 -9.13 6.39
C PHE A 48 -1.06 -10.34 5.43
N ILE A 49 -0.15 -11.28 5.65
CA ILE A 49 -0.06 -12.52 4.85
C ILE A 49 -1.18 -13.50 5.20
N GLY A 50 -1.57 -13.58 6.47
CA GLY A 50 -2.53 -14.56 6.98
C GLY A 50 -2.03 -16.00 6.80
N SER A 51 -2.91 -16.90 6.37
CA SER A 51 -2.59 -18.33 6.19
C SER A 51 -1.98 -18.69 4.83
N ARG A 52 -1.64 -17.68 4.00
CA ARG A 52 -1.13 -17.89 2.63
C ARG A 52 0.22 -18.62 2.62
N HIS A 53 0.54 -19.27 1.50
CA HIS A 53 1.83 -19.94 1.32
C HIS A 53 2.93 -18.96 0.90
N ILE A 54 3.03 -17.85 1.63
CA ILE A 54 3.93 -16.72 1.34
C ILE A 54 4.91 -16.57 2.51
N SER A 55 6.17 -16.28 2.16
CA SER A 55 7.21 -15.80 3.05
C SER A 55 7.49 -14.33 2.76
N PHE A 56 8.11 -13.64 3.71
CA PHE A 56 8.58 -12.28 3.51
C PHE A 56 10.00 -12.08 4.00
N GLN A 57 10.65 -11.06 3.47
CA GLN A 57 11.95 -10.56 3.89
C GLN A 57 11.90 -9.04 3.96
N ALA A 58 12.50 -8.46 5.01
CA ALA A 58 12.64 -7.02 5.15
C ALA A 58 14.04 -6.60 4.68
N PHE A 59 14.07 -5.57 3.86
CA PHE A 59 15.29 -4.97 3.33
C PHE A 59 15.35 -3.49 3.69
N LYS A 60 16.56 -2.99 3.87
CA LYS A 60 16.88 -1.56 3.84
C LYS A 60 17.65 -1.29 2.58
N VAL A 61 17.15 -0.39 1.74
CA VAL A 61 17.81 -0.02 0.48
C VAL A 61 18.20 1.45 0.51
N PRO A 62 19.33 1.83 -0.13
CA PRO A 62 19.73 3.22 -0.22
C PRO A 62 18.77 3.98 -1.12
N GLY A 63 18.19 5.04 -0.55
CA GLY A 63 17.37 6.03 -1.22
C GLY A 63 18.18 7.26 -1.63
N HIS A 64 17.45 8.34 -1.93
CA HIS A 64 18.06 9.61 -2.31
C HIS A 64 18.97 10.15 -1.19
N ASN A 65 20.16 10.65 -1.56
CA ASN A 65 21.17 11.16 -0.61
C ASN A 65 21.57 10.18 0.51
N GLY A 66 21.41 8.88 0.30
CA GLY A 66 21.75 7.86 1.30
C GLY A 66 20.67 7.65 2.38
N ASP A 67 19.49 8.26 2.24
CA ASP A 67 18.35 7.97 3.10
C ASP A 67 17.99 6.48 3.03
N GLU A 68 17.73 5.82 4.16
CA GLU A 68 17.29 4.43 4.14
C GLU A 68 15.80 4.32 3.77
N ILE A 69 15.47 3.38 2.90
CA ILE A 69 14.10 3.02 2.53
C ILE A 69 13.84 1.58 2.98
N ASP A 70 12.81 1.38 3.80
CA ASP A 70 12.35 0.05 4.18
C ASP A 70 11.55 -0.57 3.02
N VAL A 71 11.88 -1.81 2.67
CA VAL A 71 11.17 -2.58 1.65
C VAL A 71 10.82 -3.94 2.25
N THR A 72 9.55 -4.34 2.15
CA THR A 72 9.14 -5.70 2.48
C THR A 72 8.89 -6.47 1.19
N VAL A 73 9.63 -7.55 1.00
CA VAL A 73 9.55 -8.40 -0.18
C VAL A 73 8.79 -9.67 0.19
N PHE A 74 7.80 -10.02 -0.62
CA PHE A 74 6.97 -11.21 -0.49
C PHE A 74 7.22 -12.15 -1.66
N HIS A 75 7.29 -13.44 -1.36
CA HIS A 75 7.41 -14.50 -2.36
C HIS A 75 6.80 -15.78 -1.79
N ARG A 76 6.52 -16.78 -2.64
CA ARG A 76 6.07 -18.08 -2.14
C ARG A 76 7.11 -18.75 -1.24
N LYS A 77 6.68 -19.54 -0.27
CA LYS A 77 7.63 -20.28 0.60
C LYS A 77 8.50 -21.28 -0.19
N ASP A 78 7.97 -21.79 -1.29
CA ASP A 78 8.64 -22.71 -2.22
C ASP A 78 9.11 -22.01 -3.51
N HIS A 79 9.39 -20.70 -3.44
CA HIS A 79 9.81 -19.89 -4.58
C HIS A 79 10.99 -20.51 -5.35
N ALA A 80 10.84 -20.65 -6.67
CA ALA A 80 11.84 -21.31 -7.50
C ALA A 80 13.05 -20.40 -7.74
N VAL A 81 14.16 -20.67 -7.04
CA VAL A 81 15.42 -19.95 -7.25
C VAL A 81 16.12 -20.49 -8.50
N SER A 82 16.34 -19.62 -9.49
CA SER A 82 17.03 -19.91 -10.75
C SER A 82 18.05 -18.82 -11.07
N SER A 83 19.13 -19.17 -11.77
CA SER A 83 20.08 -18.20 -12.32
C SER A 83 19.52 -17.38 -13.49
N ALA A 84 18.39 -17.81 -14.06
CA ALA A 84 17.65 -17.11 -15.09
C ALA A 84 16.15 -17.16 -14.73
N PRO A 85 15.70 -16.33 -13.77
CA PRO A 85 14.31 -16.33 -13.34
C PRO A 85 13.40 -15.84 -14.48
N THR A 86 12.25 -16.50 -14.66
CA THR A 86 11.20 -16.10 -15.61
C THR A 86 9.96 -15.54 -14.88
N GLN A 87 9.96 -15.64 -13.56
CA GLN A 87 8.90 -15.16 -12.67
C GLN A 87 8.84 -13.63 -12.66
N PRO A 88 7.64 -13.04 -12.57
CA PRO A 88 7.47 -11.59 -12.57
C PRO A 88 7.90 -10.96 -11.24
N GLY A 89 8.41 -9.73 -11.33
CA GLY A 89 8.59 -8.84 -10.18
C GLY A 89 7.47 -7.79 -10.14
N PHE A 90 6.87 -7.59 -8.97
CA PHE A 90 5.90 -6.54 -8.70
C PHE A 90 6.51 -5.50 -7.78
N LEU A 91 6.48 -4.24 -8.19
CA LEU A 91 6.85 -3.11 -7.34
C LEU A 91 5.57 -2.39 -6.92
N PHE A 92 5.34 -2.32 -5.61
CA PHE A 92 4.15 -1.68 -5.05
C PHE A 92 4.52 -0.41 -4.28
N ILE A 93 3.86 0.68 -4.66
CA ILE A 93 3.93 1.98 -4.02
C ILE A 93 2.50 2.30 -3.60
N HIS A 94 2.28 2.44 -2.30
CA HIS A 94 0.93 2.62 -1.76
C HIS A 94 0.30 3.96 -2.16
N GLY A 95 -1.03 4.02 -2.09
CA GLY A 95 -1.80 5.26 -2.30
C GLY A 95 -1.76 6.19 -1.08
N GLY A 96 -2.82 6.99 -0.87
CA GLY A 96 -2.90 7.90 0.29
C GLY A 96 -2.39 9.32 0.02
N GLY A 97 -2.32 9.71 -1.26
CA GLY A 97 -2.04 11.08 -1.66
C GLY A 97 -0.66 11.57 -1.22
N MET A 98 0.27 10.65 -0.96
CA MET A 98 1.66 10.96 -0.56
C MET A 98 1.74 11.68 0.80
N MET A 99 0.64 11.61 1.57
CA MET A 99 0.45 12.26 2.86
C MET A 99 0.16 11.27 3.99
N MET A 100 -0.38 10.09 3.68
CA MET A 100 -0.68 9.04 4.66
C MET A 100 -0.48 7.65 4.05
N GLY A 101 -0.50 6.64 4.91
CA GLY A 101 -0.32 5.25 4.53
C GLY A 101 0.95 4.63 5.09
N HIS A 102 1.14 3.37 4.74
CA HIS A 102 2.32 2.56 5.01
C HIS A 102 2.55 1.59 3.84
N ARG A 103 3.74 0.98 3.74
CA ARG A 103 4.13 0.11 2.60
C ARG A 103 3.19 -1.03 2.24
N LEU A 104 2.38 -1.52 3.18
CA LEU A 104 1.44 -2.65 2.97
C LEU A 104 0.01 -2.20 2.64
N MET A 105 -0.28 -0.91 2.72
CA MET A 105 -1.63 -0.38 2.54
C MET A 105 -2.12 -0.60 1.10
N GLY A 106 -3.10 -1.49 0.95
CA GLY A 106 -3.67 -1.85 -0.35
C GLY A 106 -2.77 -2.77 -1.18
N ALA A 107 -1.75 -3.39 -0.61
CA ALA A 107 -0.91 -4.37 -1.31
C ALA A 107 -1.53 -5.78 -1.36
N ASP A 108 -2.57 -6.02 -0.58
CA ASP A 108 -3.21 -7.32 -0.38
C ASP A 108 -3.79 -7.92 -1.66
N PHE A 109 -4.26 -7.08 -2.59
CA PHE A 109 -4.77 -7.55 -3.89
C PHE A 109 -3.69 -8.19 -4.78
N LEU A 110 -2.40 -7.95 -4.49
CA LEU A 110 -1.27 -8.55 -5.22
C LEU A 110 -0.83 -9.90 -4.64
N LEU A 111 -1.21 -10.25 -3.40
CA LEU A 111 -0.83 -11.51 -2.78
C LEU A 111 -1.31 -12.75 -3.56
N PRO A 112 -2.52 -12.79 -4.14
CA PRO A 112 -2.92 -13.89 -5.03
C PRO A 112 -2.01 -14.04 -6.26
N TRP A 113 -1.45 -12.95 -6.77
CA TRP A 113 -0.55 -12.98 -7.94
C TRP A 113 0.83 -13.52 -7.58
N VAL A 114 1.32 -13.22 -6.38
CA VAL A 114 2.55 -13.85 -5.82
C VAL A 114 2.39 -15.37 -5.82
N GLU A 115 1.25 -15.89 -5.34
CA GLU A 115 0.99 -17.34 -5.32
C GLU A 115 0.79 -17.92 -6.73
N GLN A 116 0.01 -17.26 -7.58
CA GLN A 116 -0.34 -17.76 -8.91
C GLN A 116 0.87 -17.80 -9.87
N TYR A 117 1.72 -16.78 -9.84
CA TYR A 117 2.79 -16.61 -10.82
C TYR A 117 4.18 -16.95 -10.28
N ASP A 118 4.27 -17.39 -9.02
CA ASP A 118 5.54 -17.50 -8.30
C ASP A 118 6.34 -16.18 -8.34
N GLY A 119 5.61 -15.06 -8.35
CA GLY A 119 6.18 -13.73 -8.48
C GLY A 119 6.76 -13.21 -7.17
N VAL A 120 7.59 -12.18 -7.27
CA VAL A 120 8.19 -11.48 -6.12
C VAL A 120 7.56 -10.10 -6.00
N LEU A 121 6.94 -9.79 -4.87
CA LEU A 121 6.31 -8.49 -4.59
C LEU A 121 7.18 -7.67 -3.64
N ALA A 122 7.66 -6.52 -4.08
CA ALA A 122 8.36 -5.54 -3.25
C ALA A 122 7.44 -4.37 -2.89
N CYS A 123 7.11 -4.25 -1.60
CA CYS A 123 6.33 -3.16 -1.03
C CYS A 123 7.26 -2.11 -0.42
N VAL A 124 7.17 -0.86 -0.90
CA VAL A 124 8.12 0.21 -0.55
C VAL A 124 7.55 1.16 0.50
N GLU A 125 8.29 1.37 1.59
CA GLU A 125 8.03 2.42 2.58
C GLU A 125 8.62 3.74 2.11
N TYR A 126 7.90 4.43 1.23
CA TYR A 126 8.34 5.74 0.80
C TYR A 126 8.02 6.81 1.85
N ARG A 127 8.81 7.89 1.85
CA ARG A 127 8.58 9.01 2.78
C ARG A 127 7.27 9.73 2.45
N SER A 128 6.37 9.80 3.42
CA SER A 128 5.17 10.63 3.35
C SER A 128 5.47 12.08 3.79
N GLN A 129 4.95 13.09 3.08
CA GLN A 129 5.17 14.52 3.40
C GLN A 129 4.06 15.12 4.30
N PRO A 130 4.33 16.15 5.12
CA PRO A 130 5.62 16.72 5.46
C PRO A 130 6.14 16.13 6.78
N CYS A 131 7.40 15.69 6.71
CA CYS A 131 8.28 15.34 7.83
C CYS A 131 7.87 16.07 9.12
N ALA A 132 7.36 15.34 10.12
CA ALA A 132 7.63 15.76 11.48
C ALA A 132 9.17 15.73 11.57
N ALA A 133 9.79 16.90 11.71
CA ALA A 133 11.18 16.97 12.12
C ALA A 133 11.30 16.03 13.32
N LYS A 134 12.05 14.93 13.17
CA LYS A 134 12.46 14.13 14.32
C LYS A 134 13.28 15.09 15.16
N GLY A 135 12.70 15.53 16.28
CA GLY A 135 13.35 16.45 17.20
C GLY A 135 14.73 15.91 17.55
N SER A 136 15.72 16.79 17.43
CA SER A 136 17.02 16.70 18.10
C SER A 136 16.83 16.76 19.62
#